data_AF-A0A914K884-F1
#
_entry.id   AF-A0A914K884-F1
#
_cell.length_a   1.000
_cell.length_b   1.000
_cell.length_c   1.000
_cell.angle_alpha   90.00
_cell.angle_beta   90.00
_cell.angle_gamma   90.00
#
_symmetry.space_group_name_H-M   'P 1'
#
loop_
_entity.id
_entity.type
_entity.pdbx_description
1 polymer ?
#
loop_
_entity_poly.entity_id
_entity_poly.type
_entity_poly.pdbx_seq_one_letter_code
_entity_poly.pdbx_strand_id
1 'polypeptide(L)'
;MLFGTSRHSSIGTFAVVALMAGKSVVRICGVEDEIDPNNSTMSGTAEEYNHCALGVASVLAFAVGLIHLIMAVLRLEIIVTYFSDQLIAGFSTAASFHVFVTQFPALFGMHDLPDVEGPAHIFRRMYQILTSFDKANWVTTVLGIASMIFLIIGKDHVTPFLKKKFKLAVPIPFELVLVIISTMIAAFCKLNENHHVAITGKIPTG
;
A
#
# COMPACT_ATOMS: atom_id res chain seq x y z
N MET A 1 -7.01 -20.98 -12.03
CA MET A 1 -5.56 -21.12 -11.79
C MET A 1 -5.10 -22.40 -12.43
N LEU A 2 -4.11 -22.36 -13.33
CA LEU A 2 -3.63 -23.56 -14.06
C LEU A 2 -2.89 -24.56 -13.16
N PHE A 3 -2.17 -24.08 -12.13
CA PHE A 3 -1.33 -24.91 -11.25
C PHE A 3 -1.81 -24.97 -9.79
N GLY A 4 -3.02 -24.48 -9.49
CA GLY A 4 -3.57 -24.46 -8.12
C GLY A 4 -4.53 -25.61 -7.84
N THR A 5 -4.48 -26.17 -6.64
CA THR A 5 -5.37 -27.27 -6.20
C THR A 5 -6.69 -26.77 -5.59
N SER A 6 -6.74 -25.53 -5.09
CA SER A 6 -7.95 -24.94 -4.49
C SER A 6 -8.82 -24.21 -5.52
N ARG A 7 -10.11 -24.57 -5.59
CA ARG A 7 -11.10 -23.98 -6.52
C ARG A 7 -11.67 -22.65 -6.06
N HIS A 8 -11.53 -22.32 -4.78
CA HIS A 8 -12.14 -21.14 -4.16
C HIS A 8 -11.13 -20.07 -3.74
N SER A 9 -9.83 -20.40 -3.77
CA SER A 9 -8.78 -19.43 -3.47
C SER A 9 -8.51 -18.56 -4.69
N SER A 10 -8.45 -17.24 -4.47
CA SER A 10 -7.98 -16.26 -5.46
C SER A 10 -6.64 -15.70 -5.01
N ILE A 11 -5.67 -15.64 -5.93
CA ILE A 11 -4.37 -15.00 -5.70
C ILE A 11 -4.55 -13.52 -5.98
N GLY A 12 -4.00 -12.68 -5.11
CA GLY A 12 -4.08 -11.23 -5.21
C GLY A 12 -2.92 -10.57 -4.49
N THR A 13 -2.99 -9.26 -4.35
CA THR A 13 -1.99 -8.47 -3.62
C THR A 13 -2.17 -8.63 -2.11
N PHE A 14 -1.04 -8.63 -1.38
CA PHE A 14 -1.04 -8.66 0.08
C PHE A 14 -0.27 -7.45 0.61
N ALA A 15 -0.89 -6.68 1.52
CA ALA A 15 -0.40 -5.38 1.95
C ALA A 15 1.01 -5.44 2.56
N VAL A 16 1.30 -6.48 3.37
CA VAL A 16 2.62 -6.63 4.00
C VAL A 16 3.70 -6.93 2.97
N VAL A 17 3.41 -7.79 1.99
CA VAL A 17 4.36 -8.11 0.91
C VAL A 17 4.63 -6.88 0.06
N ALA A 18 3.59 -6.09 -0.25
CA ALA A 18 3.74 -4.83 -0.98
C ALA A 18 4.61 -3.82 -0.20
N LEU A 19 4.40 -3.70 1.11
CA LEU A 19 5.22 -2.84 1.97
C LEU A 19 6.69 -3.32 2.00
N MET A 20 6.93 -4.62 2.15
CA MET A 20 8.29 -5.16 2.19
C MET A 20 9.01 -4.99 0.85
N ALA A 21 8.32 -5.28 -0.27
CA ALA A 21 8.85 -5.04 -1.60
C ALA A 21 9.15 -3.54 -1.83
N GLY A 22 8.24 -2.65 -1.41
CA GLY A 22 8.44 -1.21 -1.47
C GLY A 22 9.66 -0.74 -0.68
N LYS A 23 9.85 -1.26 0.54
CA LYS A 23 11.05 -0.97 1.35
C LYS A 23 12.33 -1.48 0.70
N SER A 24 12.31 -2.64 0.06
CA SER A 24 13.47 -3.15 -0.69
C SER A 24 13.80 -2.27 -1.90
N VAL A 25 12.78 -1.77 -2.60
CA VAL A 25 12.95 -0.82 -3.70
C VAL A 25 13.54 0.49 -3.20
N VAL A 26 12.97 1.09 -2.15
CA VAL A 26 13.50 2.34 -1.55
C VAL A 26 14.93 2.15 -1.06
N ARG A 27 15.29 0.97 -0.52
CA ARG A 27 16.67 0.72 -0.08
C ARG A 27 17.69 0.63 -1.22
N ILE A 28 17.28 0.17 -2.41
CA ILE A 28 18.20 -0.06 -3.53
C ILE A 28 18.22 1.13 -4.51
N CYS A 29 17.04 1.71 -4.75
CA CYS A 29 16.84 2.83 -5.69
C CYS A 29 16.72 4.18 -4.98
N GLY A 30 16.51 4.18 -3.66
CA GLY A 30 16.57 5.41 -2.87
C GLY A 30 17.98 5.95 -3.02
N VAL A 31 18.06 7.08 -3.68
CA VAL A 31 19.26 7.88 -3.79
C VAL A 31 19.64 8.22 -2.36
N GLU A 32 20.57 7.46 -1.77
CA GLU A 32 21.47 8.07 -0.80
C GLU A 32 22.07 9.25 -1.58
N ASP A 33 21.91 10.46 -1.06
CA ASP A 33 22.65 11.62 -1.56
C ASP A 33 24.15 11.30 -1.41
N GLU A 34 24.72 10.52 -2.32
CA GLU A 34 26.15 10.45 -2.54
C GLU A 34 26.50 11.85 -3.06
N ILE A 35 26.98 12.67 -2.14
CA ILE A 35 27.56 13.98 -2.44
C ILE A 35 28.77 13.69 -3.34
N ASP A 36 28.55 13.70 -4.65
CA ASP A 36 29.64 13.84 -5.60
C ASP A 36 30.37 15.16 -5.28
N PRO A 37 31.69 15.15 -5.04
CA PRO A 37 32.45 16.36 -4.77
C PRO A 37 32.56 17.29 -6.00
N ASN A 38 32.05 16.85 -7.15
CA ASN A 38 31.90 17.65 -8.34
C ASN A 38 30.48 18.22 -8.36
N ASN A 39 30.38 19.53 -8.24
CA ASN A 39 29.19 20.39 -8.13
C ASN A 39 28.16 20.28 -9.29
N SER A 40 27.79 19.07 -9.69
CA SER A 40 26.67 18.74 -10.56
C SER A 40 25.74 17.84 -9.77
N THR A 41 24.75 18.44 -9.11
CA THR A 41 23.60 17.71 -8.59
C THR A 41 22.88 17.07 -9.77
N MET A 42 23.25 15.83 -10.10
CA MET A 42 22.43 14.95 -10.92
C MET A 42 21.22 14.57 -10.07
N SER A 43 20.24 15.47 -10.04
CA SER A 43 18.92 15.17 -9.49
C SER A 43 18.34 14.08 -10.38
N GLY A 44 18.40 12.83 -9.90
CA GLY A 44 17.84 11.67 -10.60
C GLY A 44 16.40 12.00 -10.99
N THR A 45 16.12 11.94 -12.29
CA THR A 45 14.77 12.27 -12.78
C THR A 45 13.77 11.23 -12.26
N ALA A 46 12.53 11.63 -12.00
CA ALA A 46 11.48 10.72 -11.49
C ALA A 46 11.30 9.46 -12.36
N GLU A 47 11.59 9.57 -13.67
CA GLU A 47 11.59 8.46 -14.63
C GLU A 47 12.70 7.44 -14.34
N GLU A 48 13.88 7.88 -13.91
CA GLU A 48 15.01 7.01 -13.57
C GLU A 48 14.72 6.18 -12.31
N TYR A 49 14.13 6.82 -11.29
CA TYR A 49 13.64 6.13 -10.10
C TYR A 49 12.57 5.09 -10.47
N ASN A 50 11.60 5.45 -11.31
CA ASN A 50 10.56 4.52 -11.75
C ASN A 50 11.15 3.31 -12.50
N HIS A 51 12.13 3.53 -13.37
CA HIS A 51 12.81 2.46 -14.10
C HIS A 51 13.60 1.54 -13.17
N CYS A 52 14.35 2.11 -12.21
CA CYS A 52 15.04 1.33 -11.18
C CYS A 52 14.04 0.52 -10.33
N ALA A 53 12.97 1.16 -9.86
CA ALA A 53 11.94 0.54 -9.02
C ALA A 53 11.29 -0.66 -9.71
N LEU A 54 10.93 -0.52 -10.99
CA LEU A 54 10.40 -1.62 -11.80
C LEU A 54 11.43 -2.74 -11.99
N GLY A 55 12.70 -2.39 -12.25
CA GLY A 55 13.80 -3.33 -12.34
C GLY A 55 13.96 -4.16 -11.07
N VAL A 56 14.09 -3.50 -9.93
CA VAL A 56 14.23 -4.16 -8.61
C VAL A 56 13.01 -5.01 -8.27
N ALA A 57 11.80 -4.49 -8.48
CA ALA A 57 10.58 -5.25 -8.23
C ALA A 57 10.50 -6.52 -9.09
N SER A 58 10.91 -6.46 -10.36
CA SER A 58 10.90 -7.60 -11.27
C SER A 58 11.90 -8.69 -10.87
N VAL A 59 13.13 -8.30 -10.52
CA VAL A 59 14.17 -9.22 -10.03
C VAL A 59 13.76 -9.83 -8.70
N LEU A 60 13.19 -9.03 -7.78
CA LEU A 60 12.68 -9.52 -6.50
C LEU A 60 11.56 -10.54 -6.69
N ALA A 61 10.59 -10.26 -7.56
CA ALA A 61 9.50 -11.18 -7.88
C ALA A 61 10.03 -12.50 -8.50
N PHE A 62 11.01 -12.40 -9.40
CA PHE A 62 11.64 -13.57 -10.01
C PHE A 62 12.40 -14.41 -8.99
N ALA A 63 13.20 -13.79 -8.12
CA ALA A 63 13.96 -14.47 -7.08
C ALA A 63 13.04 -15.16 -6.05
N VAL A 64 11.96 -14.49 -5.61
CA VAL A 64 10.94 -15.08 -4.74
C VAL A 64 10.26 -16.27 -5.43
N GLY A 65 9.96 -16.17 -6.73
CA GLY A 65 9.42 -17.27 -7.51
C GLY A 65 10.35 -18.48 -7.58
N LEU A 66 11.66 -18.26 -7.78
CA LEU A 66 12.67 -19.32 -7.79
C LEU A 66 12.79 -19.99 -6.42
N ILE A 67 12.78 -19.21 -5.33
CA ILE A 67 12.81 -19.74 -3.97
C ILE A 67 11.54 -20.57 -3.69
N HIS A 68 10.36 -20.11 -4.11
CA HIS A 68 9.13 -20.89 -4.02
C HIS A 68 9.20 -22.21 -4.81
N LEU A 69 9.79 -22.22 -6.00
CA LEU A 69 10.00 -23.44 -6.80
C LEU A 69 10.91 -24.43 -6.05
N ILE A 70 12.03 -23.96 -5.51
CA ILE A 70 12.97 -24.78 -4.74
C ILE A 70 12.26 -25.36 -3.50
N MET A 71 11.53 -24.54 -2.75
CA MET A 71 10.77 -24.99 -1.60
C MET A 71 9.69 -26.02 -1.97
N ALA A 72 9.05 -25.88 -3.13
CA ALA A 72 8.08 -26.84 -3.64
C ALA A 72 8.73 -28.19 -4.00
N VAL A 73 9.88 -28.18 -4.69
CA VAL A 73 10.64 -29.40 -5.03
C VAL A 73 11.08 -30.15 -3.77
N LEU A 74 11.57 -29.41 -2.78
CA LEU A 74 11.99 -29.97 -1.49
C LEU A 74 10.81 -30.31 -0.55
N ARG A 75 9.56 -30.01 -0.95
CA ARG A 75 8.34 -30.22 -0.15
C ARG A 75 8.40 -29.58 1.24
N LEU A 76 8.98 -28.38 1.33
CA LEU A 76 9.11 -27.63 2.58
C LEU A 76 7.77 -27.11 3.15
N GLU A 77 6.65 -27.31 2.43
CA GLU A 77 5.30 -26.97 2.89
C GLU A 77 4.97 -27.58 4.27
N ILE A 78 5.51 -28.76 4.57
CA ILE A 78 5.33 -29.45 5.86
C ILE A 78 5.79 -28.55 7.03
N ILE A 79 6.80 -27.69 6.85
CA ILE A 79 7.29 -26.80 7.92
C ILE A 79 6.21 -25.80 8.34
N VAL A 80 5.43 -25.28 7.40
CA VAL A 80 4.37 -24.30 7.68
C VAL A 80 3.26 -24.93 8.52
N THR A 81 3.01 -26.24 8.37
CA THR A 81 2.03 -26.97 9.20
C THR A 81 2.43 -27.09 10.67
N TYR A 82 3.72 -26.89 11.00
CA TYR A 82 4.21 -26.87 12.38
C TYR A 82 4.16 -25.49 13.04
N PHE A 83 3.79 -24.44 12.30
CA PHE A 83 3.57 -23.14 12.91
C PHE A 83 2.33 -23.19 13.80
N SER A 84 2.49 -22.77 15.05
CA SER A 84 1.38 -22.74 15.98
C SER A 84 0.36 -21.67 15.56
N ASP A 85 -0.92 -21.93 15.83
CA ASP A 85 -1.99 -20.97 15.56
C ASP A 85 -1.72 -19.62 16.24
N GLN A 86 -1.10 -19.65 17.43
CA GLN A 86 -0.71 -18.44 18.18
C GLN A 86 0.37 -17.63 17.44
N LEU A 87 1.32 -18.30 16.79
CA LEU A 87 2.36 -17.63 16.00
C LEU A 87 1.76 -16.94 14.78
N ILE A 88 0.88 -17.64 14.05
CA ILE A 88 0.23 -17.10 12.84
C ILE A 88 -0.69 -15.93 13.22
N ALA A 89 -1.49 -16.07 14.28
CA ALA A 89 -2.35 -15.01 14.79
C ALA A 89 -1.54 -13.79 15.27
N GLY A 90 -0.46 -14.01 16.01
CA GLY A 90 0.44 -12.95 16.47
C GLY A 90 1.09 -12.20 15.32
N PHE A 91 1.63 -12.92 14.33
CA PHE A 91 2.21 -12.33 13.12
C PHE A 91 1.19 -11.51 12.33
N SER A 92 0.00 -12.07 12.07
CA SER A 92 -1.08 -11.39 11.33
C SER A 92 -1.57 -10.12 12.03
N THR A 93 -1.68 -10.15 13.36
CA THR A 93 -2.08 -8.98 14.17
C THR A 93 -1.02 -7.88 14.12
N ALA A 94 0.26 -8.25 14.29
CA ALA A 94 1.38 -7.30 14.19
C ALA A 94 1.49 -6.70 12.78
N ALA A 95 1.33 -7.53 11.74
CA ALA A 95 1.28 -7.11 10.35
C ALA A 95 0.14 -6.12 10.08
N SER A 96 -1.07 -6.39 10.60
CA SER A 96 -2.23 -5.52 10.45
C SER A 96 -2.00 -4.16 11.11
N PHE A 97 -1.44 -4.16 12.33
CA PHE A 97 -1.06 -2.92 13.01
C PHE A 97 0.04 -2.16 12.25
N HIS A 98 1.03 -2.85 11.71
CA HIS A 98 2.09 -2.24 10.91
C HIS A 98 1.52 -1.55 9.66
N VAL A 99 0.67 -2.26 8.90
CA VAL A 99 -0.01 -1.68 7.72
C VAL A 99 -0.84 -0.47 8.14
N PHE A 100 -1.63 -0.59 9.21
CA PHE A 100 -2.43 0.52 9.74
C PHE A 100 -1.59 1.78 10.01
N VAL A 101 -0.47 1.66 10.73
CA VAL A 101 0.44 2.79 11.00
C VAL A 101 1.02 3.40 9.72
N THR A 102 1.33 2.58 8.71
CA THR A 102 1.88 3.08 7.43
C THR A 102 0.89 3.85 6.55
N GLN A 103 -0.42 3.74 6.79
CA GLN A 103 -1.43 4.48 6.03
C GLN A 103 -1.66 5.92 6.53
N PHE A 104 -1.28 6.24 7.77
CA PHE A 104 -1.54 7.56 8.35
C PHE A 104 -0.92 8.74 7.58
N PRO A 105 0.33 8.69 7.09
CA PRO A 105 0.90 9.78 6.31
C PRO A 105 0.07 10.08 5.05
N ALA A 106 -0.41 9.05 4.36
CA ALA A 106 -1.29 9.21 3.20
C ALA A 106 -2.67 9.75 3.59
N LEU A 107 -3.24 9.30 4.72
CA LEU A 107 -4.53 9.79 5.23
C LEU A 107 -4.50 11.29 5.55
N PHE A 108 -3.40 11.78 6.13
CA PHE A 108 -3.23 13.20 6.48
C PHE A 108 -2.59 14.05 5.36
N GLY A 109 -2.23 13.44 4.23
CA GLY A 109 -1.56 14.13 3.12
C GLY A 109 -0.19 14.71 3.48
N MET A 110 0.56 14.02 4.34
CA MET A 110 1.92 14.42 4.73
C MET A 110 2.94 13.73 3.80
N HIS A 111 3.47 14.49 2.84
CA HIS A 111 4.34 13.95 1.78
C HIS A 111 5.84 14.09 2.11
N ASP A 112 6.22 14.99 3.02
CA ASP A 112 7.63 15.34 3.31
C ASP A 112 8.19 14.65 4.56
N LEU A 113 7.70 13.47 4.94
CA LEU A 113 8.26 12.75 6.08
C LEU A 113 9.48 11.96 5.61
N PRO A 114 10.70 12.25 6.12
CA PRO A 114 11.85 11.41 5.83
C PRO A 114 11.59 9.99 6.30
N ASP A 115 11.98 9.02 5.48
CA ASP A 115 11.85 7.62 5.82
C ASP A 115 12.79 7.28 6.98
N VAL A 116 12.22 6.59 7.98
CA VAL A 116 12.92 6.30 9.23
C VAL A 116 13.42 4.87 9.17
N GLU A 117 14.70 4.68 8.91
CA GLU A 117 15.29 3.34 8.93
C GLU A 117 15.70 2.89 10.35
N GLY A 118 15.78 1.56 10.53
CA GLY A 118 16.34 0.94 11.72
C GLY A 118 15.35 0.26 12.69
N PRO A 119 15.86 -0.24 13.83
CA PRO A 119 15.05 -0.95 14.82
C PRO A 119 13.96 -0.02 15.40
N ALA A 120 12.81 -0.61 15.76
CA ALA A 120 11.66 0.12 16.27
C ALA A 120 11.08 1.18 15.30
N HIS A 121 11.24 0.98 13.98
CA HIS A 121 10.69 1.84 12.92
C HIS A 121 9.23 2.26 13.17
N ILE A 122 8.36 1.35 13.62
CA ILE A 122 6.93 1.63 13.84
C ILE A 122 6.73 2.73 14.88
N PHE A 123 7.42 2.63 16.01
CA PHE A 123 7.32 3.62 17.10
C PHE A 123 7.89 4.97 16.70
N ARG A 124 9.02 4.97 15.98
CA ARG A 124 9.61 6.22 15.47
C ARG A 124 8.71 6.88 14.43
N ARG A 125 8.12 6.11 13.52
CA ARG A 125 7.16 6.62 12.52
C ARG A 125 5.92 7.20 13.19
N MET A 126 5.39 6.53 14.21
CA MET A 126 4.27 7.05 14.99
C MET A 126 4.61 8.36 15.71
N TYR A 127 5.78 8.45 16.34
CA TYR A 127 6.26 9.69 16.96
C TYR A 127 6.39 10.82 15.93
N GLN A 128 6.97 10.54 14.77
CA GLN A 128 7.13 11.51 13.68
C GLN A 128 5.79 12.02 13.12
N ILE A 129 4.79 11.13 12.99
CA ILE A 129 3.42 11.48 12.60
C ILE A 129 2.80 12.45 13.62
N LEU A 130 2.98 12.17 14.92
CA LEU A 130 2.43 13.02 15.98
C LEU A 130 3.11 14.39 16.05
N THR A 131 4.43 14.45 15.84
CA THR A 131 5.17 15.72 15.87
C THR A 131 5.03 16.54 14.59
N SER A 132 4.69 15.91 13.47
CA SER A 132 4.56 16.58 12.17
C SER A 132 3.10 16.89 11.80
N PHE A 133 2.18 16.83 12.76
CA PHE A 133 0.75 17.05 12.50
C PHE A 133 0.45 18.44 11.92
N ASP A 134 1.28 19.44 12.24
CA ASP A 134 1.17 20.80 11.69
C ASP A 134 1.39 20.87 10.18
N LYS A 135 2.03 19.87 9.57
CA LYS A 135 2.26 19.77 8.12
C LYS A 135 1.14 19.02 7.38
N ALA A 136 0.10 18.60 8.09
CA ALA A 136 -1.01 17.85 7.50
C ALA A 136 -1.83 18.70 6.52
N ASN A 137 -2.19 18.11 5.39
CA ASN A 137 -3.11 18.73 4.44
C ASN A 137 -4.55 18.48 4.90
N TRP A 138 -5.22 19.53 5.36
CA TRP A 138 -6.59 19.43 5.88
C TRP A 138 -7.59 18.92 4.83
N VAL A 139 -7.44 19.31 3.56
CA VAL A 139 -8.34 18.87 2.48
C VAL A 139 -8.21 17.36 2.23
N THR A 140 -6.97 16.86 2.22
CA THR A 140 -6.69 15.42 2.08
C THR A 140 -7.26 14.64 3.27
N THR A 141 -7.11 15.18 4.48
CA THR A 141 -7.62 14.58 5.71
C THR A 141 -9.14 14.46 5.70
N VAL A 142 -9.86 15.53 5.36
CA VAL A 142 -11.32 15.52 5.27
C VAL A 142 -11.81 14.53 4.20
N LEU A 143 -11.16 14.50 3.04
CA LEU A 143 -11.49 13.56 1.97
C LEU A 143 -11.26 12.11 2.42
N GLY A 144 -10.15 11.85 3.11
CA GLY A 144 -9.82 10.55 3.70
C GLY A 144 -10.85 10.09 4.74
N ILE A 145 -11.20 10.95 5.69
CA ILE A 145 -12.20 10.64 6.73
C ILE A 145 -13.59 10.42 6.10
N ALA A 146 -14.00 11.28 5.17
CA ALA A 146 -15.27 11.14 4.45
C ALA A 146 -15.33 9.81 3.67
N SER A 147 -14.22 9.42 3.04
CA SER A 147 -14.11 8.15 2.31
C SER A 147 -14.23 6.94 3.24
N MET A 148 -13.64 7.01 4.44
CA MET A 148 -13.72 5.96 5.45
C MET A 148 -15.14 5.81 6.00
N ILE A 149 -15.81 6.93 6.30
CA ILE A 149 -17.22 6.94 6.72
C ILE A 149 -18.11 6.37 5.61
N PHE A 150 -17.89 6.76 4.36
CA PHE A 150 -18.63 6.24 3.21
C PHE A 150 -18.49 4.71 3.08
N LEU A 151 -17.27 4.18 3.21
CA LEU A 151 -17.02 2.74 3.14
C LEU A 151 -17.67 1.98 4.29
N ILE A 152 -17.57 2.47 5.52
CA ILE A 152 -18.19 1.85 6.69
C ILE A 152 -19.72 1.81 6.51
N ILE A 153 -20.33 2.94 6.15
CA ILE A 153 -21.78 3.00 5.93
C ILE A 153 -22.19 2.09 4.76
N GLY A 154 -21.46 2.12 3.65
CA GLY A 154 -21.73 1.29 2.47
C GLY A 154 -21.70 -0.21 2.78
N LYS A 155 -20.65 -0.67 3.46
CA LYS A 155 -20.45 -2.09 3.75
C LYS A 155 -21.32 -2.58 4.90
N ASP A 156 -21.36 -1.86 6.01
CA ASP A 156 -21.98 -2.35 7.25
C ASP A 156 -23.47 -2.03 7.36
N HIS A 157 -23.95 -0.96 6.71
CA HIS A 157 -25.35 -0.57 6.77
C HIS A 157 -26.08 -0.76 5.44
N VAL A 158 -25.53 -0.26 4.34
CA VAL A 158 -26.21 -0.28 3.04
C VAL A 158 -26.27 -1.68 2.46
N THR A 159 -25.16 -2.43 2.47
CA THR A 159 -25.12 -3.81 1.95
C THR A 159 -26.15 -4.74 2.61
N PRO A 160 -26.24 -4.85 3.95
CA PRO A 160 -27.24 -5.71 4.58
C PRO A 160 -28.68 -5.20 4.37
N PHE A 161 -28.88 -3.88 4.36
CA PHE A 161 -30.20 -3.30 4.07
C PHE A 161 -30.68 -3.63 2.65
N LEU A 162 -29.82 -3.47 1.64
CA LEU A 162 -30.12 -3.81 0.25
C LEU A 162 -30.28 -5.31 0.05
N LYS A 163 -29.47 -6.14 0.70
CA LYS A 163 -29.62 -7.60 0.65
C LYS A 163 -30.97 -8.03 1.21
N LYS A 164 -31.43 -7.42 2.31
CA LYS A 164 -32.74 -7.71 2.94
C LYS A 164 -33.90 -7.22 2.09
N LYS A 165 -33.80 -6.03 1.50
CA LYS A 165 -34.90 -5.37 0.77
C LYS A 165 -35.03 -5.84 -0.69
N PHE A 166 -33.90 -6.03 -1.38
CA PHE A 166 -33.86 -6.33 -2.82
C PHE A 166 -33.38 -7.75 -3.15
N LYS A 167 -33.10 -8.60 -2.15
CA LYS A 167 -32.59 -9.98 -2.32
C LYS A 167 -31.39 -10.05 -3.29
N LEU A 168 -30.52 -9.05 -3.25
CA LEU A 168 -29.36 -8.99 -4.13
C LEU A 168 -28.37 -10.11 -3.74
N ALA A 169 -28.06 -10.98 -4.70
CA ALA A 169 -27.15 -12.12 -4.49
C ALA A 169 -25.68 -11.70 -4.37
N VAL A 170 -25.32 -10.54 -4.92
CA VAL A 170 -23.94 -10.07 -5.06
C VAL A 170 -23.72 -8.82 -4.18
N PRO A 171 -22.66 -8.77 -3.35
CA PRO A 171 -22.31 -7.56 -2.60
C PRO A 171 -21.90 -6.43 -3.54
N ILE A 172 -22.24 -5.19 -3.17
CA ILE A 172 -21.94 -4.01 -3.99
C ILE A 172 -20.47 -3.60 -3.77
N PRO A 173 -19.70 -3.35 -4.84
CA PRO A 173 -18.29 -2.94 -4.74
C PRO A 173 -18.19 -1.44 -4.39
N PHE A 174 -18.38 -1.09 -3.12
CA PHE A 174 -18.31 0.30 -2.64
C PHE A 174 -16.93 0.92 -2.83
N GLU A 175 -15.86 0.12 -2.80
CA GLU A 175 -14.50 0.56 -3.05
C GLU A 175 -14.34 1.14 -4.45
N LEU A 176 -14.90 0.48 -5.48
CA LEU A 176 -14.85 0.94 -6.85
C LEU A 176 -15.68 2.22 -7.04
N VAL A 177 -16.89 2.25 -6.46
CA VAL A 177 -17.78 3.42 -6.51
C VAL A 177 -17.10 4.64 -5.89
N LEU A 178 -16.46 4.46 -4.73
CA LEU A 178 -15.71 5.52 -4.06
C LEU A 178 -14.60 6.07 -4.95
N VAL A 179 -13.80 5.19 -5.58
CA VAL A 179 -12.70 5.61 -6.47
C VAL A 179 -13.21 6.42 -7.66
N ILE A 180 -14.33 6.01 -8.27
CA ILE A 180 -14.93 6.76 -9.40
C ILE A 180 -15.37 8.15 -8.94
N ILE A 181 -16.10 8.24 -7.84
CA ILE A 181 -16.61 9.51 -7.30
C ILE A 181 -15.45 10.42 -6.89
N SER A 182 -14.46 9.91 -6.16
CA SER A 182 -13.31 10.70 -5.71
C SER A 182 -12.48 11.21 -6.89
N THR A 183 -12.29 10.40 -7.93
CA THR A 183 -11.59 10.81 -9.16
C THR A 183 -12.35 11.91 -9.90
N MET A 184 -13.68 11.81 -10.00
CA MET A 184 -14.50 12.87 -10.60
C MET A 184 -14.40 14.18 -9.80
N ILE A 185 -14.51 14.11 -8.47
CA ILE A 185 -14.38 15.29 -7.60
C ILE A 185 -12.99 15.92 -7.76
N ALA A 186 -11.93 15.10 -7.75
CA ALA A 186 -10.55 15.57 -7.94
C ALA A 186 -10.35 16.29 -9.28
N ALA A 187 -10.97 15.78 -10.36
CA ALA A 187 -10.89 16.36 -11.69
C ALA A 187 -11.68 17.67 -11.82
N PHE A 188 -12.93 17.71 -11.35
CA PHE A 188 -13.79 18.90 -11.47
C PHE A 188 -13.35 20.05 -10.56
N CYS A 189 -12.92 19.75 -9.33
CA CYS A 189 -12.53 20.77 -8.37
C CYS A 189 -11.03 21.11 -8.42
N LYS A 190 -10.25 20.49 -9.34
CA LYS A 190 -8.81 20.70 -9.52
C LYS A 190 -8.04 20.66 -8.19
N LEU A 191 -8.29 19.63 -7.38
CA LEU A 191 -7.77 19.50 -6.00
C LEU A 191 -6.23 19.56 -5.92
N ASN A 192 -5.54 19.08 -6.96
CA ASN A 192 -4.09 19.14 -7.02
C ASN A 192 -3.56 20.58 -7.14
N GLU A 193 -4.13 21.38 -8.05
CA GLU A 193 -3.71 22.76 -8.31
C GLU A 193 -4.08 23.69 -7.15
N ASN A 194 -5.28 23.54 -6.60
CA ASN A 194 -5.82 24.48 -5.61
C ASN A 194 -5.46 24.14 -4.16
N HIS A 195 -5.25 22.86 -3.86
CA HIS A 195 -5.11 22.38 -2.48
C HIS A 195 -3.92 21.45 -2.26
N HIS A 196 -3.02 21.32 -3.24
CA HIS A 196 -1.82 20.46 -3.15
C HIS A 196 -2.12 19.03 -2.67
N VAL A 197 -3.26 18.49 -3.10
CA VAL A 197 -3.65 17.11 -2.83
C VAL A 197 -2.91 16.20 -3.81
N ALA A 198 -2.16 15.22 -3.31
CA ALA A 198 -1.44 14.28 -4.17
C ALA A 198 -2.40 13.49 -5.06
N ILE A 199 -2.08 13.43 -6.35
CA ILE A 199 -2.81 12.67 -7.35
C ILE A 199 -1.93 11.55 -7.89
N THR A 200 -2.54 10.46 -8.36
CA THR A 200 -1.86 9.27 -8.89
C THR A 200 -1.01 9.55 -10.13
N GLY A 201 -1.18 10.71 -10.78
CA GLY A 201 -0.40 11.12 -11.93
C GLY A 201 -0.72 10.31 -13.19
N LYS A 202 0.22 10.28 -14.13
CA LYS A 202 0.06 9.58 -15.41
C LYS A 202 0.43 8.11 -15.23
N ILE A 203 -0.53 7.22 -15.50
CA ILE A 203 -0.28 5.78 -15.55
C ILE A 203 0.04 5.43 -17.02
N PRO A 204 1.20 4.83 -17.32
CA PRO A 204 1.49 4.39 -18.68
C PRO A 204 0.46 3.32 -19.09
N THR A 205 -0.21 3.55 -20.21
CA THR A 205 -1.01 2.54 -20.90
C THR A 205 -0.04 1.70 -21.72
N GLY A 206 -0.04 0.39 -21.48
CA GLY A 206 1.00 -0.56 -21.93
C GLY A 206 1.30 -0.57 -23.41
#